data_AF-A0A929JQL8-F1
#
_entry.id   AF-A0A929JQL8-F1
#
_cell.length_a   1.000
_cell.length_b   1.000
_cell.length_c   1.000
_cell.angle_alpha   90.00
_cell.angle_beta   90.00
_cell.angle_gamma   90.00
#
_symmetry.space_group_name_H-M   'P 1'
#
loop_
_entity.id
_entity.type
_entity.pdbx_description
1 polymer ?
#
loop_
_entity_poly.entity_id
_entity_poly.type
_entity_poly.pdbx_seq_one_letter_code
_entity_poly.pdbx_strand_id
1 'polypeptide(L)'
;MPSEPENRNKNKQNRFQNFSQALIPWIALLFTIVFGVMELRSQAAIRQLTASNVELAISQVKVSLIPSLSSKDASQRAMALYLAQALDEQFAVEIASVLAKSDPDKSVRISARSTLGSLSKSRRNDVKQIAEKGIDQYDIMIELRTKGLLNKLNAAQDYIDGGSRNGYEKALKLYREVVGQLSPGVLRNLDQNLLADAKRSDEEGYIDQSARNYRSLFSDYR
;
A
#
# COMPACT_ATOMS: atom_id res chain seq x y z
N MET A 1 1.69 -84.97 -51.06
CA MET A 1 1.34 -83.59 -50.65
C MET A 1 0.35 -83.68 -49.51
N PRO A 2 0.76 -83.27 -48.31
CA PRO A 2 0.00 -82.21 -47.63
C PRO A 2 0.93 -81.14 -47.05
N SER A 3 0.34 -79.95 -46.95
CA SER A 3 0.96 -78.62 -46.88
C SER A 3 1.15 -78.09 -45.46
N GLU A 4 2.27 -77.36 -45.30
CA GLU A 4 2.70 -76.51 -44.19
C GLU A 4 1.59 -75.68 -43.50
N PRO A 5 1.33 -75.90 -42.20
CA PRO A 5 0.62 -74.95 -41.35
C PRO A 5 1.51 -74.35 -40.23
N GLU A 6 2.67 -74.94 -39.95
CA GLU A 6 3.43 -74.68 -38.72
C GLU A 6 4.24 -73.38 -38.75
N ASN A 7 4.62 -72.91 -39.94
CA ASN A 7 5.47 -71.73 -40.12
C ASN A 7 4.70 -70.39 -39.95
N ARG A 8 3.38 -70.37 -40.19
CA ARG A 8 2.54 -69.18 -40.02
C ARG A 8 2.32 -68.79 -38.56
N ASN A 9 2.31 -69.76 -37.64
CA ASN A 9 2.00 -69.51 -36.24
C ASN A 9 3.19 -68.90 -35.47
N LYS A 10 4.42 -69.37 -35.77
CA LYS A 10 5.67 -68.80 -35.22
C LYS A 10 5.91 -67.36 -35.64
N ASN A 11 5.57 -67.00 -36.88
CA ASN A 11 5.72 -65.63 -37.38
C ASN A 11 4.73 -64.65 -36.71
N LYS A 12 3.51 -65.11 -36.38
CA LYS A 12 2.55 -64.32 -35.58
C LYS A 12 3.00 -64.14 -34.13
N GLN A 13 3.53 -65.19 -33.50
CA GLN A 13 4.08 -65.13 -32.14
C GLN A 13 5.27 -64.17 -32.04
N ASN A 14 6.24 -64.25 -32.97
CA ASN A 14 7.39 -63.34 -33.00
C ASN A 14 6.98 -61.89 -33.27
N ARG A 15 5.98 -61.63 -34.12
CA ARG A 15 5.45 -60.28 -34.32
C ARG A 15 4.78 -59.74 -33.06
N PHE A 16 4.05 -60.58 -32.33
CA PHE A 16 3.41 -60.18 -31.08
C PHE A 16 4.44 -59.90 -29.97
N GLN A 17 5.48 -60.74 -29.86
CA GLN A 17 6.60 -60.52 -28.93
C GLN A 17 7.37 -59.25 -29.27
N ASN A 18 7.76 -59.05 -30.53
CA ASN A 18 8.46 -57.83 -30.95
C ASN A 18 7.61 -56.57 -30.76
N PHE A 19 6.30 -56.66 -31.03
CA PHE A 19 5.38 -55.55 -30.78
C PHE A 19 5.25 -55.26 -29.28
N SER A 20 5.11 -56.28 -28.43
CA SER A 20 5.03 -56.11 -26.97
C SER A 20 6.32 -55.54 -26.37
N GLN A 21 7.49 -55.98 -26.85
CA GLN A 21 8.79 -55.48 -26.42
C GLN A 21 9.03 -54.03 -26.83
N ALA A 22 8.46 -53.60 -27.97
CA ALA A 22 8.50 -52.21 -28.40
C ALA A 22 7.46 -51.34 -27.67
N LEU A 23 6.29 -51.86 -27.31
CA LEU A 23 5.18 -51.08 -26.73
C LEU A 23 5.36 -50.79 -25.23
N ILE A 24 5.94 -51.73 -24.47
CA ILE A 24 6.13 -51.61 -23.01
C ILE A 24 6.94 -50.36 -22.63
N PRO A 25 8.09 -50.04 -23.27
CA PRO A 25 8.85 -48.82 -22.99
C PRO A 25 8.06 -47.53 -23.24
N TRP A 26 7.26 -47.50 -24.31
CA TRP A 26 6.43 -46.33 -24.64
C TRP A 26 5.32 -46.09 -23.62
N ILE A 27 4.68 -47.16 -23.13
CA ILE A 27 3.67 -47.08 -22.06
C ILE A 27 4.32 -46.60 -20.75
N ALA A 28 5.48 -47.13 -20.40
CA ALA A 28 6.23 -46.71 -19.21
C ALA A 28 6.68 -45.25 -19.27
N LEU A 29 7.11 -44.78 -20.45
CA LEU A 29 7.46 -43.37 -20.68
C LEU A 29 6.25 -42.45 -20.53
N LEU A 30 5.11 -42.81 -21.15
CA LEU A 30 3.85 -42.06 -21.01
C LEU A 30 3.40 -42.00 -19.55
N PHE A 31 3.49 -43.11 -18.82
CA PHE A 31 3.12 -43.15 -17.40
C PHE A 31 4.02 -42.24 -16.56
N THR A 32 5.33 -42.28 -16.79
CA THR A 32 6.30 -41.41 -16.09
C THR A 32 6.03 -39.92 -16.37
N ILE A 33 5.73 -39.57 -17.62
CA ILE A 33 5.41 -38.18 -17.99
C ILE A 33 4.10 -37.73 -17.34
N VAL A 34 3.03 -38.53 -17.42
CA VAL A 34 1.73 -38.18 -16.83
C VAL A 34 1.83 -38.08 -15.31
N PHE A 35 2.52 -39.02 -14.67
CA PHE A 35 2.76 -39.01 -13.22
C PHE A 35 3.58 -37.77 -12.81
N GLY A 36 4.68 -37.47 -13.51
CA GLY A 36 5.48 -36.28 -13.25
C GLY A 36 4.70 -34.97 -13.42
N VAL A 37 3.83 -34.86 -14.44
CA VAL A 37 2.95 -33.69 -14.64
C VAL A 37 1.91 -33.58 -13.53
N MET A 38 1.32 -34.69 -13.07
CA MET A 38 0.41 -34.69 -11.92
C MET A 38 1.12 -34.25 -10.64
N GLU A 39 2.34 -34.74 -10.40
CA GLU A 39 3.13 -34.40 -9.21
C GLU A 39 3.50 -32.91 -9.20
N LEU A 40 3.96 -32.37 -10.34
CA LEU A 40 4.19 -30.92 -10.55
C LEU A 40 2.94 -30.08 -10.28
N ARG A 41 1.77 -30.50 -10.76
CA ARG A 41 0.49 -29.82 -10.49
C ARG A 41 0.11 -29.89 -9.02
N SER A 42 0.35 -31.02 -8.35
CA SER A 42 0.09 -31.17 -6.91
C SER A 42 0.98 -30.24 -6.08
N GLN A 43 2.26 -30.12 -6.43
CA GLN A 43 3.19 -29.21 -5.75
C GLN A 43 2.82 -27.75 -5.98
N ALA A 44 2.40 -27.38 -7.19
CA ALA A 44 1.89 -26.05 -7.47
C ALA A 44 0.62 -25.74 -6.65
N ALA A 45 -0.32 -26.69 -6.57
CA ALA A 45 -1.52 -26.53 -5.75
C ALA A 45 -1.21 -26.41 -4.26
N ILE A 46 -0.27 -27.20 -3.72
CA ILE A 46 0.17 -27.11 -2.32
C ILE A 46 0.83 -25.75 -2.05
N ARG A 47 1.68 -25.26 -2.97
CA ARG A 47 2.29 -23.93 -2.84
C ARG A 47 1.24 -22.82 -2.85
N GLN A 48 0.26 -22.91 -3.74
CA GLN A 48 -0.82 -21.94 -3.83
C GLN A 48 -1.71 -21.95 -2.57
N LEU A 49 -2.06 -23.14 -2.07
CA LEU A 49 -2.81 -23.31 -0.83
C LEU A 49 -2.03 -22.76 0.38
N THR A 50 -0.72 -23.02 0.43
CA THR A 50 0.15 -22.51 1.50
C THR A 50 0.22 -20.98 1.46
N ALA A 51 0.40 -20.40 0.27
CA ALA A 51 0.40 -18.94 0.10
C ALA A 51 -0.93 -18.32 0.52
N SER A 52 -2.07 -18.90 0.10
CA SER A 52 -3.41 -18.41 0.48
C SER A 52 -3.66 -18.51 1.99
N ASN A 53 -3.23 -19.60 2.64
CA ASN A 53 -3.35 -19.75 4.09
C ASN A 53 -2.49 -18.73 4.85
N VAL A 54 -1.28 -18.45 4.36
CA VAL A 54 -0.41 -17.41 4.93
C VAL A 54 -1.05 -16.02 4.78
N GLU A 55 -1.59 -15.70 3.60
CA GLU A 55 -2.26 -14.42 3.36
C GLU A 55 -3.50 -14.26 4.26
N LEU A 56 -4.30 -15.31 4.40
CA LEU A 56 -5.46 -15.32 5.31
C LEU A 56 -5.02 -15.13 6.77
N ALA A 57 -3.96 -15.81 7.22
CA ALA A 57 -3.43 -15.66 8.57
C ALA A 57 -2.92 -14.23 8.82
N ILE A 58 -2.17 -13.65 7.87
CA ILE A 58 -1.72 -12.26 7.93
C ILE A 58 -2.91 -11.31 8.03
N SER A 59 -3.95 -11.52 7.21
CA SER A 59 -5.18 -10.72 7.23
C SER A 59 -5.88 -10.78 8.60
N GLN A 60 -6.00 -11.97 9.19
CA GLN A 60 -6.59 -12.14 10.52
C GLN A 60 -5.79 -11.41 11.61
N VAL A 61 -4.46 -11.45 11.55
CA VAL A 61 -3.60 -10.73 12.50
C VAL A 61 -3.72 -9.21 12.30
N LYS A 62 -3.80 -8.71 11.06
CA LYS A 62 -4.02 -7.29 10.81
C LYS A 62 -5.32 -6.80 11.46
N VAL A 63 -6.40 -7.57 11.33
CA VAL A 63 -7.70 -7.25 11.95
C VAL A 63 -7.61 -7.26 13.47
N SER A 64 -6.88 -8.21 14.07
CA SER A 64 -6.74 -8.28 15.53
C SER A 64 -5.88 -7.16 16.12
N LEU A 65 -5.07 -6.47 15.32
CA LEU A 65 -4.29 -5.29 15.75
C LEU A 65 -5.10 -3.99 15.77
N ILE A 66 -6.23 -3.91 15.07
CA ILE A 66 -7.06 -2.68 14.97
C ILE A 66 -7.47 -2.13 16.36
N PRO A 67 -7.95 -2.95 17.31
CA PRO A 67 -8.29 -2.47 18.65
C PRO A 67 -7.09 -1.84 19.38
N SER A 68 -5.90 -2.43 19.25
CA SER A 68 -4.68 -1.92 19.88
C SER A 68 -4.21 -0.62 19.23
N LEU A 69 -4.32 -0.50 17.90
CA LEU A 69 -4.03 0.72 17.14
C LEU A 69 -4.98 1.87 17.48
N SER A 70 -6.19 1.57 17.93
CA SER A 70 -7.20 2.55 18.33
C SER A 70 -7.31 2.70 19.86
N SER A 71 -6.42 2.06 20.62
CA SER A 71 -6.46 2.09 22.08
C SER A 71 -6.25 3.50 22.62
N LYS A 72 -6.82 3.80 23.79
CA LYS A 72 -6.51 5.02 24.53
C LYS A 72 -5.07 5.04 25.04
N ASP A 73 -4.47 3.86 25.25
CA ASP A 73 -3.11 3.68 25.73
C ASP A 73 -2.08 3.87 24.60
N ALA A 74 -1.20 4.86 24.75
CA ALA A 74 -0.13 5.15 23.80
C ALA A 74 0.86 3.99 23.64
N SER A 75 1.14 3.24 24.71
CA SER A 75 2.03 2.08 24.66
C SER A 75 1.44 0.94 23.82
N GLN A 76 0.12 0.73 23.90
CA GLN A 76 -0.57 -0.27 23.07
C GLN A 76 -0.53 0.12 21.59
N ARG A 77 -0.73 1.40 21.26
CA ARG A 77 -0.64 1.89 19.88
C ARG A 77 0.79 1.75 19.32
N ALA A 78 1.80 2.11 20.11
CA ALA A 78 3.20 1.96 19.73
C ALA A 78 3.59 0.48 19.51
N MET A 79 3.16 -0.42 20.40
CA MET A 79 3.40 -1.86 20.26
C MET A 79 2.70 -2.41 19.01
N ALA A 80 1.46 -2.00 18.75
CA ALA A 80 0.72 -2.45 17.58
C ALA A 80 1.36 -1.97 16.27
N LEU A 81 1.92 -0.76 16.23
CA LEU A 81 2.71 -0.27 15.10
C LEU A 81 3.98 -1.12 14.89
N TYR A 82 4.68 -1.48 15.97
CA TYR A 82 5.86 -2.35 15.89
C TYR A 82 5.50 -3.73 15.32
N LEU A 83 4.39 -4.33 15.78
CA LEU A 83 3.89 -5.59 15.26
C LEU A 83 3.46 -5.48 13.79
N ALA A 84 2.81 -4.38 13.40
CA ALA A 84 2.45 -4.12 12.00
C ALA A 84 3.69 -4.14 11.10
N GLN A 85 4.78 -3.49 11.52
CA GLN A 85 6.06 -3.48 10.80
C GLN A 85 6.69 -4.87 10.65
N ALA A 86 6.58 -5.72 11.68
CA ALA A 86 7.10 -7.09 11.61
C ALA A 86 6.26 -8.01 10.71
N LEU A 87 4.98 -7.71 10.52
CA LEU A 87 4.03 -8.55 9.77
C LEU A 87 4.04 -8.23 8.28
N ASP A 88 3.90 -6.95 7.92
CA ASP A 88 3.73 -6.54 6.53
C ASP A 88 4.08 -5.06 6.36
N GLU A 89 5.05 -4.77 5.49
CA GLU A 89 5.51 -3.41 5.21
C GLU A 89 4.39 -2.50 4.69
N GLN A 90 3.48 -3.03 3.88
CA GLN A 90 2.39 -2.27 3.30
C GLN A 90 1.41 -1.81 4.38
N PHE A 91 0.98 -2.73 5.24
CA PHE A 91 0.15 -2.38 6.38
C PHE A 91 0.86 -1.42 7.34
N ALA A 92 2.15 -1.64 7.60
CA ALA A 92 2.94 -0.79 8.48
C ALA A 92 3.03 0.66 7.97
N VAL A 93 3.25 0.87 6.67
CA VAL A 93 3.37 2.23 6.11
C VAL A 93 2.05 2.99 6.17
N GLU A 94 0.92 2.31 5.97
CA GLU A 94 -0.42 2.90 6.07
C GLU A 94 -0.70 3.35 7.50
N ILE A 95 -0.48 2.46 8.48
CA ILE A 95 -0.68 2.77 9.89
C ILE A 95 0.28 3.86 10.37
N ALA A 96 1.56 3.77 10.02
CA ALA A 96 2.55 4.77 10.40
C ALA A 96 2.20 6.16 9.83
N SER A 97 1.67 6.23 8.61
CA SER A 97 1.25 7.50 7.99
C SER A 97 0.10 8.15 8.77
N VAL A 98 -0.90 7.37 9.17
CA VAL A 98 -2.03 7.86 9.97
C VAL A 98 -1.56 8.30 11.37
N LEU A 99 -0.78 7.47 12.05
CA LEU A 99 -0.33 7.75 13.41
C LEU A 99 0.62 8.95 13.46
N ALA A 100 1.59 9.05 12.56
CA ALA A 100 2.51 10.18 12.52
C ALA A 100 1.76 11.51 12.38
N LYS A 101 0.74 11.52 11.50
CA LYS A 101 -0.05 12.69 11.22
C LYS A 101 -0.96 13.08 12.39
N SER A 102 -1.71 12.14 12.95
CA SER A 102 -2.90 12.48 13.76
C SER A 102 -2.94 11.88 15.17
N ASP A 103 -1.97 11.04 15.57
CA ASP A 103 -2.02 10.46 16.92
C ASP A 103 -1.98 11.58 17.98
N PRO A 104 -2.81 11.54 19.04
CA PRO A 104 -2.79 12.56 20.09
C PRO A 104 -1.47 12.58 20.86
N ASP A 105 -0.82 11.44 21.02
CA ASP A 105 0.42 11.30 21.77
C ASP A 105 1.65 11.63 20.92
N LYS A 106 2.48 12.56 21.40
CA LYS A 106 3.69 13.01 20.69
C LYS A 106 4.69 11.88 20.49
N SER A 107 4.85 10.98 21.46
CA SER A 107 5.80 9.86 21.38
C SER A 107 5.37 8.88 20.28
N VAL A 108 4.08 8.57 20.18
CA VAL A 108 3.54 7.69 19.13
C VAL A 108 3.76 8.32 17.75
N ARG A 109 3.51 9.62 17.60
CA ARG A 109 3.79 10.32 16.33
C ARG A 109 5.27 10.22 15.92
N ILE A 110 6.19 10.38 16.88
CA ILE A 110 7.64 10.28 16.64
C ILE A 110 8.02 8.84 16.26
N SER A 111 7.51 7.83 16.97
CA SER A 111 7.72 6.42 16.63
C SER A 111 7.21 6.11 15.23
N ALA A 112 6.00 6.56 14.88
CA ALA A 112 5.44 6.41 13.55
C ALA A 112 6.31 7.08 12.46
N ARG A 113 6.77 8.31 12.69
CA ARG A 113 7.70 9.00 11.77
C ARG A 113 9.03 8.26 11.62
N SER A 114 9.53 7.62 12.69
CA SER A 114 10.72 6.78 12.64
C SER A 114 10.49 5.53 11.78
N THR A 115 9.35 4.86 11.97
CA THR A 115 8.93 3.72 11.12
C THR A 115 8.85 4.13 9.64
N LEU A 116 8.25 5.28 9.32
CA LEU A 116 8.24 5.80 7.95
C LEU A 116 9.66 6.04 7.42
N GLY A 117 10.58 6.56 8.24
CA GLY A 117 11.99 6.75 7.86
C GLY A 117 12.75 5.44 7.61
N SER A 118 12.32 4.33 8.21
CA SER A 118 12.82 3.00 7.88
C SER A 118 12.20 2.50 6.57
N LEU A 119 10.89 2.66 6.41
CA LEU A 119 10.13 2.15 5.25
C LEU A 119 10.42 2.94 3.95
N SER A 120 10.86 4.20 4.04
CA SER A 120 11.34 4.97 2.88
C SER A 120 12.62 4.39 2.25
N LYS A 121 13.26 3.42 2.92
CA LYS A 121 14.40 2.65 2.40
C LYS A 121 13.99 1.27 1.88
N SER A 122 12.69 0.96 1.87
CA SER A 122 12.20 -0.32 1.34
C SER A 122 12.57 -0.49 -0.13
N ARG A 123 12.78 -1.75 -0.53
CA ARG A 123 12.96 -2.13 -1.94
C ARG A 123 11.65 -2.08 -2.72
N ARG A 124 10.52 -2.09 -2.01
CA ARG A 124 9.18 -1.96 -2.57
C ARG A 124 8.90 -0.48 -2.86
N ASN A 125 8.76 -0.15 -4.14
CA ASN A 125 8.62 1.25 -4.58
C ASN A 125 7.31 1.89 -4.09
N ASP A 126 6.22 1.13 -4.04
CA ASP A 126 4.93 1.53 -3.46
C ASP A 126 5.08 1.92 -1.98
N VAL A 127 5.65 1.03 -1.16
CA VAL A 127 5.91 1.29 0.27
C VAL A 127 6.81 2.51 0.44
N LYS A 128 7.90 2.59 -0.32
CA LYS A 128 8.84 3.71 -0.27
C LYS A 128 8.15 5.05 -0.53
N GLN A 129 7.36 5.15 -1.59
CA GLN A 129 6.68 6.40 -1.96
C GLN A 129 5.66 6.84 -0.91
N ILE A 130 4.86 5.89 -0.38
CA ILE A 130 3.91 6.19 0.69
C ILE A 130 4.67 6.66 1.94
N ALA A 131 5.80 6.04 2.26
CA ALA A 131 6.60 6.41 3.41
C ALA A 131 7.18 7.82 3.27
N GLU A 132 7.76 8.16 2.12
CA GLU A 132 8.26 9.50 1.81
C GLU A 132 7.15 10.56 1.90
N LYS A 133 5.97 10.28 1.32
CA LYS A 133 4.81 11.18 1.44
C LYS A 133 4.34 11.33 2.89
N GLY A 134 4.31 10.25 3.67
CA GLY A 134 3.93 10.28 5.08
C GLY A 134 4.90 11.09 5.94
N ILE A 135 6.20 11.04 5.60
CA ILE A 135 7.25 11.90 6.19
C ILE A 135 6.95 13.37 5.93
N ASP A 136 6.70 13.72 4.67
CA ASP A 136 6.40 15.10 4.26
C ASP A 136 5.16 15.62 4.97
N GLN A 137 4.10 14.81 5.06
CA GLN A 137 2.87 15.14 5.77
C GLN A 137 3.10 15.35 7.27
N TYR A 138 3.94 14.52 7.90
CA TYR A 138 4.33 14.69 9.29
C TYR A 138 5.06 16.03 9.49
N ASP A 139 6.02 16.35 8.62
CA ASP A 139 6.84 17.56 8.71
C ASP A 139 5.97 18.83 8.53
N ILE A 140 4.99 18.79 7.62
CA ILE A 140 3.98 19.86 7.48
C ILE A 140 3.15 19.98 8.76
N MET A 141 2.60 18.87 9.24
CA MET A 141 1.69 18.87 10.38
C MET A 141 2.38 19.31 11.68
N ILE A 142 3.63 18.89 11.93
CA ILE A 142 4.37 19.30 13.13
C ILE A 142 4.67 20.79 13.10
N GLU A 143 5.00 21.36 11.93
CA GLU A 143 5.23 22.79 11.80
C GLU A 143 3.95 23.58 12.01
N LEU A 144 2.84 23.15 11.40
CA LEU A 144 1.51 23.76 11.61
C LEU A 144 1.11 23.76 13.09
N ARG A 145 1.32 22.65 13.80
CA ARG A 145 1.06 22.56 15.25
C ARG A 145 1.96 23.48 16.06
N THR A 146 3.26 23.42 15.82
CA THR A 146 4.26 24.15 16.61
C THR A 146 4.10 25.66 16.46
N LYS A 147 3.68 26.12 15.29
CA LYS A 147 3.42 27.53 15.00
C LYS A 147 1.98 27.97 15.31
N GLY A 148 1.13 27.08 15.83
CA GLY A 148 -0.27 27.39 16.14
C GLY A 148 -1.13 27.73 14.91
N LEU A 149 -0.74 27.25 13.73
CA LEU A 149 -1.38 27.58 12.46
C LEU A 149 -2.65 26.78 12.19
N LEU A 150 -2.86 25.65 12.88
CA LEU A 150 -4.08 24.84 12.74
C LEU A 150 -5.35 25.63 13.06
N ASN A 151 -5.31 26.49 14.08
CA ASN A 151 -6.45 27.35 14.44
C ASN A 151 -6.79 28.35 13.31
N LYS A 152 -5.77 28.84 12.58
CA LYS A 152 -5.99 29.72 11.43
C LYS A 152 -6.59 28.96 10.25
N LEU A 153 -6.15 27.73 10.00
CA LEU A 153 -6.72 26.87 8.95
C LEU A 153 -8.20 26.57 9.23
N ASN A 154 -8.56 26.31 10.49
CA ASN A 154 -9.96 26.08 10.89
C ASN A 154 -10.79 27.36 10.76
N ALA A 155 -10.31 28.50 11.25
CA ALA A 155 -11.03 29.77 11.09
C ALA A 155 -11.21 30.18 9.61
N ALA A 156 -10.20 29.92 8.77
CA ALA A 156 -10.31 30.17 7.32
C ALA A 156 -11.42 29.33 6.68
N GLN A 157 -11.56 28.08 7.13
CA GLN A 157 -12.63 27.19 6.67
C GLN A 157 -14.01 27.71 7.07
N ASP A 158 -14.19 28.10 8.34
CA ASP A 158 -15.47 28.64 8.83
C ASP A 158 -15.92 29.86 8.01
N TYR A 159 -14.97 30.70 7.60
CA TYR A 159 -15.26 31.84 6.72
C TYR A 159 -15.67 31.43 5.30
N ILE A 160 -15.05 30.38 4.73
CA ILE A 160 -15.46 29.82 3.43
C ILE A 160 -16.86 29.24 3.50
N ASP A 161 -17.16 28.51 4.58
CA ASP A 161 -18.44 27.83 4.75
C ASP A 161 -19.59 28.81 4.96
N GLY A 162 -19.29 30.01 5.49
CA GLY A 162 -20.22 31.14 5.50
C GLY A 162 -20.57 31.69 4.12
N GLY A 163 -19.83 31.35 3.05
CA GLY A 163 -20.21 31.56 1.65
C GLY A 163 -20.32 33.03 1.16
N SER A 164 -19.95 34.01 1.98
CA SER A 164 -20.00 35.43 1.61
C SER A 164 -18.68 35.92 1.01
N ARG A 165 -18.73 36.95 0.15
CA ARG A 165 -17.52 37.58 -0.42
C ARG A 165 -16.53 38.04 0.65
N ASN A 166 -17.03 38.70 1.69
CA ASN A 166 -16.24 39.11 2.85
C ASN A 166 -15.66 37.89 3.61
N GLY A 167 -16.38 36.78 3.66
CA GLY A 167 -15.88 35.50 4.18
C GLY A 167 -14.67 35.00 3.39
N TYR A 168 -14.79 34.93 2.05
CA TYR A 168 -13.67 34.53 1.20
C TYR A 168 -12.43 35.43 1.36
N GLU A 169 -12.61 36.75 1.50
CA GLU A 169 -11.52 37.70 1.76
C GLU A 169 -10.81 37.41 3.10
N LYS A 170 -11.57 37.16 4.17
CA LYS A 170 -11.02 36.79 5.48
C LYS A 170 -10.31 35.45 5.45
N ALA A 171 -10.89 34.45 4.79
CA ALA A 171 -10.28 33.13 4.62
C ALA A 171 -8.94 33.22 3.87
N LEU A 172 -8.93 33.96 2.76
CA LEU A 172 -7.74 34.15 1.95
C LEU A 172 -6.62 34.84 2.74
N LYS A 173 -6.95 35.86 3.53
CA LYS A 173 -5.99 36.50 4.44
C LYS A 173 -5.34 35.48 5.38
N LEU A 174 -6.14 34.61 6.01
CA LEU A 174 -5.63 33.59 6.92
C LEU A 174 -4.77 32.55 6.21
N TYR A 175 -5.15 32.09 5.02
CA TYR A 175 -4.32 31.15 4.25
C TYR A 175 -2.98 31.76 3.82
N ARG A 176 -2.97 33.04 3.38
CA ARG A 176 -1.71 33.75 3.08
C ARG A 176 -0.81 33.85 4.31
N GLU A 177 -1.38 34.15 5.47
CA GLU A 177 -0.63 34.17 6.72
C GLU A 177 -0.04 32.80 7.07
N VAL A 178 -0.81 31.72 6.88
CA VAL A 178 -0.32 30.35 7.11
C VAL A 178 0.85 30.06 6.17
N VAL A 179 0.67 30.24 4.86
CA VAL A 179 1.72 29.99 3.84
C VAL A 179 2.96 30.85 4.09
N GLY A 180 2.79 32.12 4.42
CA GLY A 180 3.89 33.03 4.72
C GLY A 180 4.65 32.69 6.00
N GLN A 181 4.05 31.93 6.91
CA GLN A 181 4.70 31.49 8.15
C GLN A 181 5.34 30.10 8.03
N LEU A 182 5.06 29.32 6.99
CA LEU A 182 5.69 28.01 6.77
C LEU A 182 7.15 28.15 6.31
N SER A 183 8.00 27.23 6.73
CA SER A 183 9.39 27.17 6.31
C SER A 183 9.50 26.83 4.82
N PRO A 184 10.57 27.27 4.12
CA PRO A 184 10.79 26.89 2.72
C PRO A 184 10.86 25.38 2.49
N GLY A 185 11.34 24.62 3.48
CA GLY A 185 11.35 23.15 3.43
C GLY A 185 9.95 22.58 3.36
N VAL A 186 9.09 22.97 4.30
CA VAL A 186 7.69 22.52 4.36
C VAL A 186 6.86 23.02 3.18
N LEU A 187 7.11 24.25 2.70
CA LEU A 187 6.43 24.78 1.53
C LEU A 187 6.68 23.95 0.26
N ARG A 188 7.87 23.36 0.08
CA ARG A 188 8.18 22.48 -1.06
C ARG A 188 7.46 21.13 -0.99
N ASN A 189 7.04 20.73 0.21
CA ASN A 189 6.37 19.46 0.46
C ASN A 189 4.85 19.56 0.27
N LEU A 190 4.30 20.77 0.17
CA LEU A 190 2.91 20.99 -0.19
C LEU A 190 2.64 20.58 -1.65
N ASP A 191 1.37 20.37 -2.00
CA ASP A 191 0.98 20.19 -3.39
C ASP A 191 1.29 21.48 -4.18
N GLN A 192 2.34 21.43 -5.00
CA GLN A 192 2.84 22.60 -5.72
C GLN A 192 1.87 23.08 -6.79
N ASN A 193 1.05 22.18 -7.36
CA ASN A 193 0.06 22.56 -8.36
C ASN A 193 -1.05 23.36 -7.69
N LEU A 194 -1.61 22.84 -6.59
CA LEU A 194 -2.64 23.54 -5.82
C LEU A 194 -2.13 24.86 -5.24
N LEU A 195 -0.87 24.91 -4.77
CA LEU A 195 -0.27 26.14 -4.29
C LEU A 195 -0.09 27.17 -5.41
N ALA A 196 0.33 26.74 -6.61
CA ALA A 196 0.48 27.62 -7.76
C ALA A 196 -0.88 28.14 -8.25
N ASP A 197 -1.89 27.27 -8.33
CA ASP A 197 -3.24 27.64 -8.75
C ASP A 197 -3.91 28.59 -7.73
N ALA A 198 -3.70 28.37 -6.44
CA ALA A 198 -4.19 29.28 -5.40
C ALA A 198 -3.57 30.69 -5.54
N LYS A 199 -2.26 30.77 -5.78
CA LYS A 199 -1.55 32.04 -5.99
C LYS A 199 -1.96 32.73 -7.28
N ARG A 200 -2.10 31.99 -8.38
CA ARG A 200 -2.52 32.55 -9.67
C ARG A 200 -3.92 33.17 -9.57
N SER A 201 -4.88 32.42 -9.02
CA SER A 201 -6.24 32.94 -8.83
C SER A 201 -6.26 34.17 -7.92
N ASP A 202 -5.34 34.24 -6.96
CA ASP A 202 -5.19 35.40 -6.09
C ASP A 202 -4.72 36.65 -6.86
N GLU A 203 -3.64 36.49 -7.64
CA GLU A 203 -3.05 37.55 -8.47
C GLU A 203 -4.05 38.07 -9.52
N GLU A 204 -4.92 37.21 -10.03
CA GLU A 204 -5.97 37.54 -10.99
C GLU A 204 -7.23 38.15 -10.35
N GLY A 205 -7.32 38.20 -9.01
CA GLY A 205 -8.45 38.77 -8.29
C GLY A 205 -9.66 37.83 -8.13
N TYR A 206 -9.52 36.54 -8.44
CA TYR A 206 -10.54 35.51 -8.22
C TYR A 206 -10.49 35.00 -6.77
N ILE A 207 -10.98 35.84 -5.85
CA ILE A 207 -10.86 35.64 -4.39
C ILE A 207 -11.50 34.32 -3.92
N ASP A 208 -12.69 34.00 -4.43
CA ASP A 208 -13.42 32.79 -4.09
C ASP A 208 -12.71 31.52 -4.57
N GLN A 209 -12.20 31.54 -5.80
CA GLN A 209 -11.44 30.44 -6.38
C GLN A 209 -10.10 30.24 -5.65
N SER A 210 -9.38 31.32 -5.37
CA SER A 210 -8.12 31.27 -4.60
C SER A 210 -8.33 30.68 -3.21
N ALA A 211 -9.35 31.14 -2.48
CA ALA A 211 -9.70 30.61 -1.17
C ALA A 211 -10.06 29.12 -1.22
N ARG A 212 -10.78 28.67 -2.26
CA ARG A 212 -11.11 27.25 -2.46
C ARG A 212 -9.88 26.40 -2.81
N ASN A 213 -8.94 26.94 -3.59
CA ASN A 213 -7.70 26.25 -3.91
C ASN A 213 -6.81 26.09 -2.67
N TYR A 214 -6.69 27.13 -1.84
CA TYR A 214 -6.01 27.02 -0.55
C TYR A 214 -6.71 26.06 0.41
N ARG A 215 -8.04 26.05 0.43
CA ARG A 215 -8.81 25.04 1.17
C ARG A 215 -8.41 23.64 0.72
N SER A 216 -8.40 23.35 -0.57
CA SER A 216 -7.98 22.05 -1.10
C SER A 216 -6.53 21.72 -0.74
N LEU A 217 -5.62 22.69 -0.83
CA LEU A 217 -4.20 22.51 -0.45
C LEU A 217 -4.04 22.03 1.00
N PHE A 218 -4.87 22.55 1.90
CA PHE A 218 -4.81 22.22 3.33
C PHE A 218 -5.90 21.24 3.78
N SER A 219 -6.61 20.54 2.89
CA SER A 219 -7.66 19.58 3.27
C SER A 219 -7.18 18.51 4.23
N ASP A 220 -5.95 18.05 4.00
CA ASP A 220 -5.41 16.92 4.73
C ASP A 220 -4.89 17.31 6.10
N TYR A 221 -4.67 18.59 6.42
CA TYR A 221 -3.97 19.00 7.64
C TYR A 221 -4.88 19.55 8.74
N ARG A 222 -6.17 19.20 8.69
CA ARG A 222 -7.20 19.69 9.60
C ARG A 222 -7.70 18.58 10.51
#